data_AF-A0A523ZKM6-F1
#
_entry.id   AF-A0A523ZKM6-F1
#
_cell.length_a   1.000
_cell.length_b   1.000
_cell.length_c   1.000
_cell.angle_alpha   90.00
_cell.angle_beta   90.00
_cell.angle_gamma   90.00
#
_symmetry.space_group_name_H-M   'P 1'
#
loop_
_entity.id
_entity.type
_entity.pdbx_description
1 polymer ?
#
loop_
_entity_poly.entity_id
_entity_poly.type
_entity_poly.pdbx_seq_one_letter_code
_entity_poly.pdbx_strand_id
1 'polypeptide(L)' 'TSLKSYVDPRIYYKWGRKVDFDWKLYYPKALQKKFSWVELNEDSPIAT' A
#
# COMPACT_ATOMS: atom_id res chain seq x y z
N THR A 1 -11.64 7.35 -14.38
CA THR A 1 -10.92 6.87 -13.16
C THR A 1 -9.61 6.27 -13.60
N SER A 2 -8.49 6.68 -13.00
CA SER A 2 -7.16 6.20 -13.43
C SER A 2 -6.95 4.74 -13.05
N LEU A 3 -6.17 4.00 -13.85
CA LEU A 3 -5.79 2.60 -13.59
C LEU A 3 -5.23 2.40 -12.18
N LYS A 4 -4.50 3.40 -11.67
CA LYS A 4 -3.92 3.44 -10.31
C LYS A 4 -4.96 3.29 -9.18
N SER A 5 -6.23 3.59 -9.43
CA SER A 5 -7.31 3.46 -8.44
C SER A 5 -7.95 2.07 -8.41
N TYR A 6 -7.66 1.21 -9.40
CA TYR A 6 -8.17 -0.17 -9.45
C TYR A 6 -7.23 -1.18 -8.80
N VAL A 7 -5.97 -0.81 -8.59
CA VAL A 7 -5.01 -1.70 -7.92
C VAL A 7 -5.15 -1.57 -6.42
N ASP A 8 -5.29 -2.70 -5.74
CA ASP A 8 -5.29 -2.74 -4.28
C ASP A 8 -3.91 -2.27 -3.74
N PRO A 9 -3.86 -1.20 -2.93
CA PRO A 9 -2.62 -0.64 -2.42
C PRO A 9 -1.84 -1.62 -1.52
N ARG A 10 -2.48 -2.65 -0.94
CA ARG A 10 -1.82 -3.72 -0.17
C ARG A 10 -0.87 -4.54 -1.03
N ILE A 11 -1.17 -4.70 -2.32
CA ILE A 11 -0.30 -5.45 -3.25
C ILE A 11 1.04 -4.73 -3.39
N TYR A 12 1.00 -3.41 -3.64
CA TYR A 12 2.20 -2.59 -3.74
C TYR A 12 2.94 -2.46 -2.42
N TYR A 13 2.22 -2.37 -1.30
CA TYR A 13 2.84 -2.36 0.03
C TYR A 13 3.61 -3.66 0.31
N LYS A 14 2.97 -4.82 0.09
CA LYS A 14 3.59 -6.14 0.26
C LYS A 14 4.77 -6.36 -0.68
N TRP A 15 4.59 -6.04 -1.96
CA TRP A 15 5.65 -6.14 -2.95
C TRP A 15 6.82 -5.22 -2.60
N GLY A 16 6.53 -3.97 -2.24
CA GLY A 16 7.51 -2.97 -1.83
C GLY A 16 8.37 -3.47 -0.68
N ARG A 17 7.77 -4.02 0.39
CA ARG A 17 8.53 -4.61 1.51
C ARG A 17 9.42 -5.79 1.10
N LYS A 18 9.04 -6.58 0.09
CA LYS A 18 9.86 -7.71 -0.39
C LYS A 18 11.08 -7.26 -1.18
N VAL A 19 11.02 -6.10 -1.82
CA VAL A 19 12.08 -5.60 -2.72
C VAL A 19 12.76 -4.33 -2.18
N ASP A 20 12.54 -4.00 -0.90
CA ASP A 20 13.02 -2.78 -0.25
C ASP A 20 12.62 -1.49 -1.00
N PHE A 21 11.39 -1.46 -1.53
CA PHE A 21 10.83 -0.32 -2.26
C PHE A 21 9.69 0.34 -1.50
N ASP A 22 9.76 1.67 -1.39
CA ASP A 22 8.69 2.45 -0.77
C ASP A 22 7.51 2.66 -1.73
N TRP A 23 6.38 2.00 -1.42
CA TRP A 23 5.13 2.14 -2.17
C TRP A 23 4.64 3.59 -2.28
N LYS A 24 5.05 4.47 -1.36
CA LYS A 24 4.72 5.91 -1.38
C LYS A 24 5.28 6.61 -2.61
N LEU A 25 6.37 6.11 -3.20
CA LEU A 25 6.95 6.66 -4.43
C LEU A 25 6.07 6.41 -5.68
N TYR A 26 5.23 5.38 -5.65
CA TYR A 26 4.36 5.02 -6.78
C TYR A 26 3.08 5.88 -6.86
N TYR A 27 2.57 6.29 -5.69
CA TYR A 27 1.31 7.03 -5.57
C TYR A 27 1.53 8.51 -5.26
N PRO A 28 0.73 9.42 -5.85
CA PRO A 28 0.75 10.83 -5.46
C PRO A 28 0.22 11.01 -4.02
N LYS A 29 0.62 12.10 -3.35
CA LYS A 29 0.26 12.40 -1.95
C LYS A 29 -1.23 12.25 -1.61
N ALA A 30 -2.12 12.58 -2.54
CA ALA A 30 -3.57 12.43 -2.36
C ALA A 30 -3.99 10.96 -2.18
N LEU A 31 -3.39 10.03 -2.95
CA LEU A 31 -3.66 8.59 -2.87
C LEU A 31 -2.95 7.97 -1.66
N GLN A 32 -1.74 8.43 -1.33
CA GLN A 32 -1.05 8.00 -0.11
C GLN A 32 -1.92 8.23 1.13
N LYS A 33 -2.54 9.42 1.27
CA LYS A 33 -3.45 9.73 2.38
C LYS A 33 -4.70 8.84 2.39
N LYS A 34 -5.23 8.48 1.20
CA LYS A 34 -6.38 7.57 1.08
C LYS A 34 -6.04 6.13 1.49
N PHE A 35 -4.78 5.73 1.33
CA PHE A 35 -4.29 4.37 1.56
C PHE A 35 -3.42 4.23 2.81
N SER A 36 -3.38 5.24 3.69
CA SER A 36 -2.59 5.20 4.93
C SER A 36 -2.96 4.05 5.86
N TRP A 37 -4.19 3.53 5.75
CA TRP A 37 -4.67 2.39 6.51
C TRP A 37 -4.00 1.05 6.12
N VAL A 38 -3.30 0.99 4.97
CA VAL A 38 -2.63 -0.24 4.51
C VAL A 38 -1.52 -0.65 5.46
N GLU A 39 -0.77 0.32 5.99
CA GLU A 39 0.31 0.09 6.96
C GLU A 39 -0.26 -0.50 8.28
N LEU A 40 -1.47 -0.09 8.69
CA LEU A 40 -2.11 -0.57 9.93
C LEU A 40 -2.64 -2.01 9.86
N ASN A 41 -2.91 -2.53 8.67
CA ASN A 41 -3.56 -3.84 8.52
C ASN A 41 -2.58 -5.03 8.56
N GLU A 42 -1.28 -4.82 8.29
CA GLU A 42 -0.29 -5.91 8.28
C GLU A 42 0.47 -6.07 9.59
N ASP A 43 0.51 -5.05 10.44
CA ASP A 43 1.16 -5.10 11.76
C ASP A 43 0.25 -5.69 12.87
N SER A 44 -0.90 -6.28 12.50
CA SER A 44 -1.75 -7.00 13.46
C SER A 44 -1.26 -8.45 13.62
N PRO A 45 -0.84 -8.90 14.82
CA PRO A 45 -0.23 -10.21 15.01
C PRO A 45 -1.22 -11.38 15.08
N ILE A 46 -2.42 -11.32 14.46
CA ILE A 46 -3.41 -12.40 14.57
C ILE A 46 -4.21 -12.58 13.28
N ALA A 47 -3.82 -13.60 12.49
CA ALA A 47 -4.71 -14.51 11.76
C ALA A 47 -3.85 -15.60 11.08
N THR A 48 -3.44 -16.60 11.87
CA THR A 48 -3.12 -17.96 11.39
C THR A 48 -4.34 -18.83 11.64
#